data_AF-A0A7D8UBA9-F1
#
_entry.id   AF-A0A7D8UBA9-F1
#
_cell.length_a   1.000
_cell.length_b   1.000
_cell.length_c   1.000
_cell.angle_alpha   90.00
_cell.angle_beta   90.00
_cell.angle_gamma   90.00
#
_symmetry.space_group_name_H-M   'P 1'
#
loop_
_entity.id
_entity.type
_entity.pdbx_description
1 polymer ?
#
loop_
_entity_poly.entity_id
_entity_poly.type
_entity_poly.pdbx_seq_one_letter_code
_entity_poly.pdbx_strand_id
1 'polypeptide(L)'
;MDQRDSIGVGENVVERLRRTVREARRLGFDIRQEVLSGQQPAWCEFGGKRWLFIDASQSAREQTESIEAVLANYRAWEAGLASSQTESVC
;
A
#
# COMPACT_ATOMS: atom_id res chain seq x y z
N MET A 1 0.22 -23.45 31.78
CA MET A 1 0.46 -23.68 30.35
C MET A 1 -0.86 -24.00 29.69
N ASP A 2 -1.52 -23.03 29.07
CA ASP A 2 -2.76 -23.22 28.31
C ASP A 2 -2.45 -22.87 26.85
N GLN A 3 -2.08 -23.90 26.07
CA GLN A 3 -1.78 -23.78 24.65
C GLN A 3 -2.95 -24.35 23.87
N ARG A 4 -3.68 -23.48 23.15
CA ARG A 4 -3.84 -23.59 21.69
C ARG A 4 -4.67 -22.43 21.15
N ASP A 5 -3.95 -21.40 20.72
CA ASP A 5 -4.36 -20.48 19.66
C ASP A 5 -5.13 -21.24 18.58
N SER A 6 -6.42 -20.95 18.51
CA SER A 6 -7.32 -21.50 17.52
C SER A 6 -7.08 -20.79 16.19
N ILE A 7 -6.47 -21.55 15.28
CA ILE A 7 -6.49 -21.44 13.83
C ILE A 7 -7.64 -20.57 13.28
N GLY A 8 -7.25 -19.41 12.73
CA GLY A 8 -7.75 -18.87 11.46
C GLY A 8 -9.26 -18.64 11.32
N VAL A 9 -9.79 -17.61 11.99
CA VAL A 9 -10.94 -16.90 11.41
C VAL A 9 -10.43 -16.25 10.13
N GLY A 10 -10.89 -16.73 8.97
CA GLY A 10 -10.43 -16.26 7.67
C GLY A 10 -10.30 -14.74 7.64
N GLU A 11 -9.10 -14.25 7.34
CA GLU A 11 -8.81 -12.81 7.26
C GLU A 11 -9.81 -12.19 6.29
N ASN A 12 -10.80 -11.46 6.81
CA ASN A 12 -11.75 -10.75 5.97
C ASN A 12 -10.98 -9.66 5.20
N VAL A 13 -11.47 -9.31 4.01
CA VAL A 13 -10.89 -8.26 3.16
C VAL A 13 -10.58 -6.96 3.91
N VAL A 14 -11.38 -6.60 4.92
CA VAL A 14 -11.12 -5.40 5.75
C VAL A 14 -9.89 -5.58 6.66
N GLU A 15 -9.71 -6.75 7.27
CA GLU A 15 -8.55 -7.04 8.11
C GLU A 15 -7.28 -7.13 7.27
N ARG A 16 -7.38 -7.72 6.07
CA ARG A 16 -6.30 -7.73 5.09
C ARG A 16 -5.89 -6.31 4.71
N LEU A 17 -6.85 -5.46 4.34
CA LEU A 17 -6.60 -4.06 4.00
C LEU A 17 -5.88 -3.35 5.15
N ARG A 18 -6.37 -3.50 6.38
CA ARG A 18 -5.74 -2.91 7.57
C ARG A 18 -4.30 -3.39 7.76
N ARG A 19 -4.04 -4.67 7.54
CA ARG A 19 -2.68 -5.25 7.63
C ARG A 19 -1.77 -4.63 6.57
N THR A 20 -2.20 -4.57 5.32
CA THR A 20 -1.43 -4.00 4.21
C THR A 20 -1.17 -2.50 4.41
N VAL A 21 -2.15 -1.74 4.91
CA VAL A 21 -2.00 -0.33 5.31
C VAL A 21 -0.93 -0.17 6.41
N ARG A 22 -0.92 -1.04 7.42
CA ARG A 22 0.11 -1.01 8.48
C ARG A 22 1.50 -1.30 7.93
N GLU A 23 1.60 -2.23 6.98
CA GLU A 23 2.86 -2.56 6.31
C GLU A 23 3.42 -1.38 5.51
N ALA A 24 2.58 -0.72 4.71
CA ALA A 24 2.97 0.49 3.99
C ALA A 24 3.46 1.61 4.93
N ARG A 25 2.76 1.85 6.05
CA ARG A 25 3.20 2.81 7.07
C ARG A 25 4.55 2.46 7.69
N ARG A 26 4.84 1.17 7.93
CA ARG A 26 6.15 0.71 8.43
C ARG A 26 7.28 0.96 7.45
N LEU A 27 7.00 1.00 6.15
CA LEU A 27 7.94 1.35 5.09
C LEU A 27 8.10 2.88 4.90
N GLY A 28 7.44 3.69 5.75
CA GLY A 28 7.53 5.14 5.74
C GLY A 28 6.55 5.84 4.82
N PHE A 29 5.53 5.13 4.30
CA PHE A 29 4.46 5.75 3.52
C PHE A 29 3.42 6.45 4.39
N ASP A 30 3.14 7.71 4.07
CA ASP A 30 1.90 8.39 4.43
C ASP A 30 0.83 8.06 3.37
N ILE A 31 -0.25 7.43 3.80
CA ILE A 31 -1.31 6.94 2.91
C ILE A 31 -2.41 7.99 2.83
N ARG A 32 -2.77 8.39 1.60
CA ARG A 32 -3.91 9.27 1.31
C ARG A 32 -4.97 8.50 0.52
N GLN A 33 -6.20 8.62 0.96
CA GLN A 33 -7.36 8.14 0.22
C GLN A 33 -7.98 9.34 -0.48
N GLU A 34 -7.89 9.35 -1.80
CA GLU A 34 -8.42 10.43 -2.64
C GLU A 34 -9.31 9.81 -3.72
N VAL A 35 -10.27 10.56 -4.25
CA VAL A 35 -10.99 10.11 -5.44
C VAL A 35 -10.08 10.36 -6.62
N LEU A 36 -9.49 9.29 -7.16
CA LEU A 36 -8.49 9.36 -8.22
C LEU A 36 -9.11 9.41 -9.63
N SER A 37 -10.44 9.40 -9.75
CA SER A 37 -11.19 9.47 -11.01
C SER A 37 -10.66 8.50 -12.08
N GLY A 38 -10.23 7.30 -11.68
CA GLY A 38 -9.67 6.28 -12.58
C GLY A 38 -8.17 6.38 -12.84
N GLN A 39 -7.43 7.27 -12.17
CA GLN A 39 -5.97 7.22 -12.12
C GLN A 39 -5.51 5.99 -11.33
N GLN A 40 -4.41 5.40 -11.77
CA GLN A 40 -3.83 4.25 -11.08
C GLN A 40 -3.24 4.68 -9.72
N PRO A 41 -3.35 3.83 -8.69
CA PRO A 41 -2.66 4.04 -7.43
C PRO A 41 -1.17 4.17 -7.67
N ALA A 42 -0.59 5.24 -7.15
CA ALA A 42 0.82 5.56 -7.34
C ALA A 42 1.46 5.90 -5.99
N TRP A 43 2.79 5.87 -5.98
CA TRP A 43 3.57 6.44 -4.91
C TRP A 43 4.56 7.46 -5.45
N CYS A 44 4.87 8.45 -4.62
CA CYS A 44 5.89 9.46 -4.92
C CYS A 44 6.60 9.86 -3.62
N GLU A 45 7.83 10.35 -3.74
CA GLU A 45 8.54 10.99 -2.63
C GLU A 45 8.51 12.51 -2.85
N PHE A 46 7.87 13.23 -1.94
CA PHE A 46 7.77 14.69 -2.00
C PHE A 46 7.94 15.29 -0.60
N GLY A 47 8.80 16.31 -0.50
CA GLY A 47 9.10 16.97 0.78
C GLY A 47 9.75 16.04 1.81
N GLY A 48 10.54 15.05 1.36
CA GLY A 48 11.18 14.05 2.23
C GLY A 48 10.21 13.03 2.82
N LYS A 49 8.98 12.96 2.30
CA LYS A 49 7.96 12.00 2.71
C LYS A 49 7.51 11.17 1.52
N ARG A 50 7.25 9.89 1.77
CA ARG A 50 6.70 8.97 0.77
C ARG A 50 5.19 8.99 0.87
N TRP A 51 4.53 9.35 -0.21
CA TRP A 51 3.08 9.39 -0.30
C TRP A 51 2.59 8.18 -1.08
N LEU A 52 1.54 7.53 -0.59
CA LEU A 52 0.84 6.46 -1.28
C LEU A 52 -0.61 6.88 -1.45
N PHE A 53 -1.07 6.95 -2.70
CA PHE A 53 -2.44 7.34 -3.04
C PHE A 53 -3.28 6.11 -3.34
N ILE A 54 -4.44 6.01 -2.70
CA ILE A 54 -5.43 4.96 -2.91
C ILE A 54 -6.72 5.61 -3.37
N ASP A 55 -7.38 5.03 -4.37
CA ASP A 55 -8.69 5.50 -4.80
C ASP A 55 -9.75 5.18 -3.72
N ALA A 56 -10.34 6.21 -3.15
CA ALA A 56 -11.38 6.09 -2.12
C ALA A 56 -12.67 5.44 -2.64
N SER A 57 -12.89 5.44 -3.96
CA SER A 57 -14.06 4.82 -4.60
C SER A 57 -13.94 3.30 -4.77
N GLN A 58 -12.72 2.76 -4.65
CA GLN A 58 -12.46 1.32 -4.77
C GLN A 58 -12.95 0.53 -3.56
N SER A 59 -13.36 -0.72 -3.78
CA SER A 59 -13.64 -1.66 -2.69
C SER A 59 -12.39 -2.00 -1.89
N ALA A 60 -12.56 -2.49 -0.66
CA ALA A 60 -11.44 -2.87 0.20
C ALA A 60 -10.48 -3.89 -0.46
N ARG A 61 -11.01 -4.74 -1.35
CA ARG A 61 -10.21 -5.71 -2.12
C ARG A 61 -9.32 -4.98 -3.13
N GLU A 62 -9.91 -4.13 -3.95
CA GLU A 62 -9.20 -3.34 -4.97
C GLU A 62 -8.16 -2.42 -4.33
N GLN A 63 -8.49 -1.80 -3.19
CA GLN A 63 -7.53 -1.01 -2.42
C GLN A 63 -6.37 -1.86 -1.90
N THR A 64 -6.64 -3.09 -1.45
CA THR A 64 -5.59 -4.01 -0.99
C THR A 64 -4.64 -4.37 -2.12
N GLU A 65 -5.19 -4.78 -3.27
CA GLU A 65 -4.43 -5.14 -4.48
C GLU A 65 -3.57 -3.95 -4.96
N SER A 66 -4.14 -2.74 -4.91
CA SER A 66 -3.48 -1.48 -5.23
C SER A 66 -2.28 -1.18 -4.33
N ILE A 67 -2.44 -1.28 -3.00
CA ILE A 67 -1.35 -1.06 -2.06
C ILE A 67 -0.26 -2.13 -2.26
N GLU A 68 -0.64 -3.41 -2.42
CA GLU A 68 0.31 -4.49 -2.64
C GLU A 68 1.16 -4.27 -3.90
N ALA A 69 0.55 -3.81 -5.00
CA ALA A 69 1.26 -3.45 -6.22
C ALA A 69 2.25 -2.29 -6.02
N VAL A 70 1.82 -1.23 -5.31
CA VAL A 70 2.69 -0.09 -4.97
C VAL A 70 3.88 -0.53 -4.12
N LEU A 71 3.66 -1.35 -3.08
CA LEU A 71 4.73 -1.84 -2.22
C LEU A 71 5.72 -2.74 -2.97
N ALA A 72 5.23 -3.56 -3.90
CA ALA A 72 6.08 -4.37 -4.76
C ALA A 72 6.95 -3.48 -5.66
N ASN A 73 6.37 -2.44 -6.26
CA ASN A 73 7.10 -1.47 -7.07
C ASN A 73 8.18 -0.72 -6.25
N TYR A 74 7.82 -0.26 -5.04
CA TYR A 74 8.76 0.39 -4.12
C TYR A 74 9.94 -0.52 -3.74
N ARG A 75 9.68 -1.78 -3.41
CA ARG A 75 10.74 -2.75 -3.07
C ARG A 75 11.67 -3.00 -4.25
N ALA A 76 11.14 -3.06 -5.47
CA ALA A 76 11.96 -3.19 -6.67
C ALA A 76 12.82 -1.94 -6.90
N TRP A 77 12.29 -0.75 -6.59
CA TRP A 77 13.06 0.49 -6.60
C TRP A 77 14.16 0.52 -5.53
N GLU A 78 13.87 0.13 -4.29
CA GLU A 78 14.89 0.04 -3.22
C GLU A 78 15.99 -0.99 -3.53
N ALA A 79 15.64 -2.10 -4.19
CA ALA A 79 16.61 -3.11 -4.63
C ALA A 79 17.50 -2.63 -5.79
N GLY A 80 17.30 -1.41 -6.31
CA GLY A 80 18.05 -0.87 -7.44
C GLY A 80 17.67 -1.50 -8.78
N LEU A 81 16.52 -2.19 -8.86
CA LEU A 81 16.04 -2.86 -10.06
C LEU A 81 15.16 -1.97 -10.93
N ALA A 82 14.63 -0.86 -10.38
CA ALA A 82 13.88 0.14 -11.13
C ALA A 82 14.78 1.33 -11.50
N SER A 83 14.94 1.57 -12.80
CA SER A 83 15.73 2.69 -13.32
C SER A 83 15.07 4.02 -12.96
N SER A 84 15.84 4.90 -12.33
CA SER A 84 15.58 6.31 -12.00
C SER A 84 14.50 7.01 -12.84
N GLN A 85 13.24 6.97 -12.39
CA GLN A 85 12.19 7.84 -12.90
C GLN A 85 11.47 8.48 -11.71
N THR A 86 12.18 9.40 -11.07
CA THR A 86 11.75 10.22 -9.93
C THR A 86 11.24 11.60 -10.37
N GLU A 87 10.86 11.78 -11.63
CA GLU A 87 10.16 12.99 -12.06
C GLU A 87 8.67 12.90 -11.71
N SER A 88 8.43 13.38 -10.49
CA SER A 88 7.14 13.69 -9.85
C SER A 88 6.08 14.23 -10.80
N VAL A 89 4.95 13.52 -10.91
CA VAL A 89 3.62 14.06 -10.60
C VAL A 89 2.79 12.89 -10.07
N CYS A 90 2.60 12.87 -8.76
CA CYS A 90 1.27 12.60 -8.23
C CYS A 90 0.44 13.86 -8.57
#